data_AF-A0A956FWJ1-F1
#
_entry.id   AF-A0A956FWJ1-F1
#
_cell.length_a   1.000
_cell.length_b   1.000
_cell.length_c   1.000
_cell.angle_alpha   90.00
_cell.angle_beta   90.00
_cell.angle_gamma   90.00
#
_symmetry.space_group_name_H-M   'P 1'
#
loop_
_entity.id
_entity.type
_entity.pdbx_description
1 polymer ?
#
loop_
_entity_poly.entity_id
_entity_poly.type
_entity_poly.pdbx_seq_one_letter_code
_entity_poly.pdbx_strand_id
1 'polypeptide(L)'
;MSRRSPPLSLDSSDGTSQRGRALAALDPATAKIDERGHADLLAFVQAYAERLRYVEADGDVLRDVGTWAAFARHDDLTIADIVAYMREPERYGGEAARWLGRPHFALLLTFLELLGEARDQLNGVTARHLDHYF
;
A
#
# COMPACT_ATOMS: atom_id res chain seq x y z
N MET A 1 54.16 49.74 30.30
CA MET A 1 53.63 48.36 30.38
C MET A 1 52.26 48.33 29.72
N SER A 2 52.17 47.86 28.47
CA SER A 2 50.92 47.87 27.68
C SER A 2 50.49 46.41 27.45
N ARG A 3 49.41 45.99 28.10
CA ARG A 3 48.84 44.65 27.91
C ARG A 3 47.99 44.68 26.63
N ARG A 4 48.46 44.03 25.57
CA ARG A 4 47.65 43.72 24.39
C ARG A 4 46.74 42.54 24.76
N SER A 5 45.44 42.81 24.91
CA SER A 5 44.41 41.76 24.88
C SER A 5 44.17 41.37 23.41
N PRO A 6 44.27 40.09 23.01
CA PRO A 6 43.89 39.70 21.66
C PRO A 6 42.35 39.72 21.54
N PRO A 7 41.79 40.10 20.39
CA PRO A 7 40.38 39.90 20.14
C PRO A 7 40.14 38.39 19.99
N LEU A 8 39.41 37.81 20.93
CA LEU A 8 38.79 36.50 20.74
C LEU A 8 37.65 36.70 19.74
N SER A 9 37.96 36.60 18.45
CA SER A 9 36.94 36.34 17.45
C SER A 9 36.34 34.97 17.76
N LEU A 10 35.16 34.97 18.37
CA LEU A 10 34.28 33.82 18.34
C LEU A 10 33.77 33.72 16.89
N ASP A 11 34.63 33.24 15.98
CA ASP A 11 34.13 32.54 14.80
C ASP A 11 33.39 31.34 15.38
N SER A 12 32.08 31.50 15.54
CA SER A 12 31.17 30.40 15.78
C SER A 12 31.35 29.48 14.57
N SER A 13 32.18 28.46 14.74
CA SER A 13 32.36 27.39 13.77
C SER A 13 30.99 26.80 13.51
N ASP A 14 30.32 27.23 12.44
CA ASP A 14 29.21 26.51 11.85
C ASP A 14 29.79 25.29 11.13
N GLY A 15 30.38 24.38 11.91
CA GLY A 15 31.04 23.16 11.46
C GLY A 15 30.11 21.95 11.48
N THR A 16 28.86 22.13 11.91
CA THR A 16 27.90 21.03 12.12
C THR A 16 26.56 21.23 11.44
N SER A 17 26.32 22.32 10.69
CA SER A 17 25.10 22.46 9.88
C SER A 17 25.14 21.50 8.68
N GLN A 18 24.61 20.29 8.87
CA GLN A 18 24.42 19.26 7.84
C GLN A 18 23.34 19.63 6.81
N ARG A 19 22.64 20.77 6.97
CA ARG A 19 21.49 21.17 6.14
C ARG A 19 21.79 21.25 4.64
N GLY A 20 23.06 21.46 4.25
CA GLY A 20 23.47 21.53 2.84
C GLY A 20 23.80 20.19 2.18
N ARG A 21 23.77 19.07 2.92
CA ARG A 21 24.13 17.72 2.42
C ARG A 21 23.02 16.69 2.64
N ALA A 22 21.78 17.05 2.29
CA ALA A 22 20.73 16.05 2.11
C ALA A 22 21.14 15.11 0.97
N LEU A 23 21.63 13.91 1.31
CA LEU A 23 21.96 12.87 0.34
C LEU A 23 20.67 12.45 -0.36
N ALA A 24 20.69 12.24 -1.68
CA ALA A 24 19.53 11.74 -2.41
C ALA A 24 19.01 10.38 -1.88
N ALA A 25 19.89 9.60 -1.24
CA ALA A 25 19.54 8.36 -0.55
C ALA A 25 18.71 8.55 0.75
N LEU A 26 18.60 9.80 1.24
CA LEU A 26 17.72 10.19 2.36
C LEU A 26 16.41 10.79 1.85
N ASP A 27 16.10 10.71 0.55
CA ASP A 27 14.78 11.12 0.06
C ASP A 27 13.73 10.07 0.52
N PRO A 28 12.75 10.44 1.35
CA PRO A 28 11.71 9.51 1.80
C PRO A 28 10.93 8.85 0.65
N ALA A 29 10.87 9.50 -0.52
CA ALA A 29 10.20 8.95 -1.70
C ALA A 29 10.93 7.74 -2.31
N THR A 30 12.22 7.54 -2.00
CA THR A 30 13.04 6.45 -2.56
C THR A 30 12.97 5.14 -1.77
N ALA A 31 12.45 5.14 -0.54
CA ALA A 31 12.36 3.94 0.30
C ALA A 31 10.96 3.82 0.94
N LYS A 32 9.99 3.35 0.15
CA LYS A 32 8.66 3.00 0.67
C LYS A 32 8.78 1.74 1.54
N ILE A 33 8.05 1.73 2.65
CA ILE A 33 8.01 0.58 3.57
C ILE A 33 7.17 -0.55 2.96
N ASP A 34 6.08 -0.21 2.27
CA ASP A 34 5.24 -1.16 1.55
C ASP A 34 4.91 -0.63 0.15
N GLU A 35 5.38 -1.35 -0.86
CA GLU A 35 5.23 -0.99 -2.27
C GLU A 35 4.01 -1.65 -2.94
N ARG A 36 3.30 -2.55 -2.24
CA ARG A 36 2.21 -3.33 -2.84
C ARG A 36 1.03 -2.45 -3.21
N GLY A 37 0.67 -2.42 -4.49
CA GLY A 37 -0.53 -1.79 -5.02
C GLY A 37 -1.79 -2.64 -4.86
N HIS A 38 -2.94 -2.06 -5.21
CA HIS A 38 -4.20 -2.81 -5.31
C HIS A 38 -4.09 -4.02 -6.23
N ALA A 39 -3.34 -3.91 -7.33
CA ALA A 39 -3.09 -5.00 -8.26
C ALA A 39 -2.30 -6.15 -7.59
N ASP A 40 -1.24 -5.84 -6.83
CA ASP A 40 -0.43 -6.84 -6.13
C ASP A 40 -1.23 -7.54 -5.03
N LEU A 41 -2.01 -6.77 -4.27
CA LEU A 41 -2.88 -7.31 -3.24
C LEU A 41 -3.99 -8.20 -3.83
N LEU A 42 -4.58 -7.79 -4.95
CA LEU A 42 -5.59 -8.58 -5.63
C LEU A 42 -5.00 -9.86 -6.24
N ALA A 43 -3.79 -9.79 -6.82
CA ALA A 43 -3.05 -10.96 -7.29
C ALA A 43 -2.79 -11.95 -6.15
N PHE A 44 -2.39 -11.44 -4.97
CA PHE A 44 -2.24 -12.24 -3.77
C PHE A 44 -3.57 -12.90 -3.35
N VAL A 45 -4.68 -12.14 -3.32
CA VAL A 45 -5.99 -12.69 -2.96
C VAL A 45 -6.42 -13.79 -3.94
N GLN A 46 -6.24 -13.61 -5.24
CA GLN A 46 -6.58 -14.63 -6.24
C GLN A 46 -5.75 -15.90 -6.03
N ALA A 47 -4.43 -15.77 -5.86
CA ALA A 47 -3.55 -16.91 -5.60
C ALA A 47 -3.86 -17.60 -4.27
N TYR A 48 -4.28 -16.84 -3.25
CA TYR A 48 -4.66 -17.39 -1.96
C TYR A 48 -6.00 -18.14 -2.05
N ALA A 49 -7.01 -17.55 -2.69
CA ALA A 49 -8.33 -18.14 -2.86
C ALA A 49 -8.29 -19.45 -3.67
N GLU A 50 -7.38 -19.57 -4.63
CA GLU A 50 -7.15 -20.81 -5.38
C GLU A 50 -6.65 -21.97 -4.50
N ARG A 51 -5.94 -21.66 -3.41
CA ARG A 51 -5.42 -22.67 -2.47
C ARG A 51 -6.40 -22.99 -1.34
N LEU A 52 -7.42 -22.16 -1.16
CA LEU A 52 -8.42 -22.33 -0.12
C LEU A 52 -9.51 -23.29 -0.59
N ARG A 53 -9.69 -24.39 0.14
CA ARG A 53 -10.79 -25.34 -0.11
C ARG A 53 -12.13 -24.69 0.19
N TYR A 54 -13.08 -24.88 -0.72
CA TYR A 54 -14.47 -24.50 -0.54
C TYR A 54 -15.27 -25.72 -0.10
N VAL A 55 -15.84 -25.63 1.10
CA VAL A 55 -16.67 -26.69 1.68
C VAL A 55 -18.11 -26.20 1.77
N GLU A 56 -19.04 -26.97 1.23
CA GLU A 56 -20.47 -26.75 1.40
C GLU A 56 -20.98 -27.64 2.52
N ALA A 57 -21.93 -27.10 3.29
CA ALA A 57 -22.65 -27.86 4.30
C ALA A 57 -24.01 -28.29 3.73
N ASP A 58 -24.26 -29.60 3.76
CA ASP A 58 -25.57 -30.19 3.50
C ASP A 58 -26.01 -30.94 4.77
N GLY A 59 -26.83 -30.28 5.59
CA GLY A 59 -27.13 -30.72 6.95
C GLY A 59 -25.87 -30.82 7.81
N ASP A 60 -25.61 -32.00 8.37
CA ASP A 60 -24.42 -32.29 9.19
C ASP A 60 -23.20 -32.75 8.38
N VAL A 61 -23.31 -32.81 7.04
CA VAL A 61 -22.23 -33.29 6.17
C VAL A 61 -21.52 -32.12 5.52
N LEU A 62 -20.20 -32.07 5.69
CA LEU A 62 -19.33 -31.15 4.95
C LEU A 62 -18.81 -31.83 3.69
N ARG A 63 -19.07 -31.24 2.53
CA ARG A 63 -18.58 -31.71 1.23
C ARG A 63 -17.56 -30.72 0.68
N ASP A 64 -16.42 -31.22 0.23
CA ASP A 64 -15.46 -30.43 -0.55
C ASP A 64 -16.00 -30.27 -1.98
N VAL A 65 -16.18 -29.02 -2.40
CA VAL A 65 -16.80 -28.65 -3.70
C VAL A 65 -15.78 -27.91 -4.58
N GLY A 66 -14.52 -27.81 -4.15
CA GLY A 66 -13.44 -27.19 -4.92
C GLY A 66 -12.73 -26.10 -4.12
N THR A 67 -12.54 -24.93 -4.73
CA THR A 67 -11.76 -23.85 -4.13
C THR A 67 -12.53 -22.53 -4.14
N TRP A 68 -12.06 -21.57 -3.34
CA TRP A 68 -12.61 -20.22 -3.32
C TRP A 68 -12.21 -19.38 -4.55
N ALA A 69 -11.58 -19.94 -5.59
CA ALA A 69 -11.12 -19.18 -6.75
C ALA A 69 -12.24 -18.36 -7.42
N ALA A 70 -13.46 -18.91 -7.57
CA ALA A 70 -14.61 -18.24 -8.18
C ALA A 70 -15.13 -17.02 -7.39
N PHE A 71 -14.71 -16.87 -6.14
CA PHE A 71 -14.98 -15.66 -5.36
C PHE A 71 -14.17 -14.47 -5.89
N ALA A 72 -12.87 -14.66 -6.15
CA ALA A 72 -11.93 -13.59 -6.49
C ALA A 72 -11.58 -13.49 -7.98
N ARG A 73 -12.03 -14.44 -8.80
CA ARG A 73 -11.69 -14.56 -10.23
C ARG A 73 -12.95 -14.75 -11.08
N HIS A 74 -12.96 -14.09 -12.23
CA HIS A 74 -13.89 -14.33 -13.33
C HIS A 74 -13.08 -14.52 -14.60
N ASP A 75 -13.45 -15.46 -15.47
CA ASP A 75 -12.64 -15.81 -16.63
C ASP A 75 -12.50 -14.65 -17.64
N ASP A 76 -13.52 -13.79 -17.70
CA ASP A 76 -13.55 -12.61 -18.59
C ASP A 76 -12.98 -11.32 -17.96
N LEU A 77 -12.53 -11.35 -16.70
CA LEU A 77 -12.04 -10.15 -16.01
C LEU A 77 -10.58 -10.31 -15.61
N THR A 78 -9.76 -9.37 -16.04
CA THR A 78 -8.37 -9.28 -15.60
C THR A 78 -8.25 -8.53 -14.28
N ILE A 79 -7.10 -8.66 -13.60
CA ILE A 79 -6.76 -7.85 -12.42
C ILE A 79 -6.84 -6.34 -12.76
N ALA A 80 -6.41 -5.96 -13.96
CA ALA A 80 -6.48 -4.57 -14.40
C ALA A 80 -7.92 -4.07 -14.52
N ASP A 81 -8.85 -4.91 -15.01
CA ASP A 81 -10.28 -4.56 -15.08
C ASP A 81 -10.89 -4.36 -13.70
N ILE A 82 -10.54 -5.23 -12.74
CA ILE A 82 -11.05 -5.11 -11.37
C ILE A 82 -10.51 -3.82 -10.71
N VAL A 83 -9.22 -3.52 -10.89
CA VAL A 83 -8.61 -2.29 -10.36
C VAL A 83 -9.19 -1.05 -11.04
N ALA A 84 -9.50 -1.11 -12.34
CA ALA A 84 -10.16 -0.02 -13.05
C ALA A 84 -11.62 0.17 -12.57
N TYR A 85 -12.35 -0.92 -12.31
CA TYR A 85 -13.69 -0.87 -11.72
C TYR A 85 -13.71 -0.18 -10.35
N MET A 86 -12.69 -0.41 -9.51
CA MET A 86 -12.57 0.29 -8.21
C MET A 86 -12.51 1.82 -8.37
N ARG A 87 -11.99 2.32 -9.49
CA ARG A 87 -11.86 3.76 -9.75
C ARG A 87 -13.07 4.34 -10.49
N GLU A 88 -13.59 3.59 -11.45
CA GLU A 88 -14.63 4.03 -12.38
C GLU A 88 -15.72 2.95 -12.51
N PRO A 89 -16.51 2.69 -11.45
CA PRO A 89 -17.48 1.59 -11.46
C PRO A 89 -18.58 1.79 -12.52
N GLU A 90 -18.96 3.05 -12.77
CA GLU A 90 -19.96 3.46 -13.77
C GLU A 90 -19.58 3.06 -15.22
N ARG A 91 -18.30 2.80 -15.49
CA ARG A 91 -17.81 2.36 -16.81
C ARG A 91 -18.23 0.93 -17.15
N TYR A 92 -18.54 0.13 -16.13
CA TYR A 92 -18.87 -1.28 -16.28
C TYR A 92 -20.38 -1.47 -16.34
N GLY A 93 -20.85 -2.29 -17.28
CA GLY A 93 -22.25 -2.64 -17.43
C GLY A 93 -22.45 -4.15 -17.62
N GLY A 94 -23.71 -4.58 -17.70
CA GLY A 94 -24.07 -5.97 -18.01
C GLY A 94 -23.61 -6.97 -16.95
N GLU A 95 -23.14 -8.13 -17.40
CA GLU A 95 -22.72 -9.24 -16.54
C GLU A 95 -21.47 -8.91 -15.71
N ALA A 96 -20.48 -8.24 -16.31
CA ALA A 96 -19.26 -7.82 -15.62
C ALA A 96 -19.58 -6.95 -14.40
N ALA A 97 -20.43 -5.93 -14.57
CA ALA A 97 -20.85 -5.07 -13.46
C ALA A 97 -21.61 -5.84 -12.37
N ARG A 98 -22.45 -6.82 -12.74
CA ARG A 98 -23.18 -7.66 -11.78
C ARG A 98 -22.23 -8.54 -10.97
N TRP A 99 -21.19 -9.11 -11.61
CA TRP A 99 -20.21 -9.94 -10.91
C TRP A 99 -19.31 -9.11 -10.00
N LEU A 100 -18.81 -7.97 -10.48
CA LEU A 100 -17.98 -7.01 -9.74
C LEU A 100 -18.75 -6.37 -8.57
N GLY A 101 -20.05 -6.13 -8.76
CA GLY A 101 -20.95 -5.55 -7.77
C GLY A 101 -21.53 -6.55 -6.75
N ARG A 102 -21.13 -7.82 -6.77
CA ARG A 102 -21.57 -8.79 -5.75
C ARG A 102 -21.20 -8.27 -4.35
N PRO A 103 -22.11 -8.26 -3.37
CA PRO A 103 -21.87 -7.61 -2.07
C PRO A 103 -20.58 -8.04 -1.37
N HIS A 104 -20.26 -9.34 -1.40
CA HIS A 104 -19.07 -9.89 -0.77
C HIS A 104 -17.77 -9.50 -1.50
N PHE A 105 -17.82 -9.34 -2.83
CA PHE A 105 -16.66 -8.95 -3.62
C PHE A 105 -16.45 -7.44 -3.52
N ALA A 106 -17.52 -6.64 -3.59
CA ALA A 106 -17.46 -5.21 -3.33
C ALA A 106 -16.91 -4.88 -1.93
N LEU A 107 -17.27 -5.67 -0.92
CA LEU A 107 -16.70 -5.54 0.43
C LEU A 107 -15.18 -5.80 0.44
N LEU A 108 -14.71 -6.83 -0.27
CA LEU A 108 -13.27 -7.08 -0.43
C LEU A 108 -12.58 -5.90 -1.11
N LEU A 109 -13.14 -5.37 -2.21
CA LEU A 109 -12.55 -4.23 -2.92
C LEU A 109 -12.48 -2.99 -2.02
N THR A 110 -13.54 -2.71 -1.26
CA THR A 110 -13.58 -1.63 -0.26
C THR A 110 -12.48 -1.83 0.79
N PHE A 111 -12.28 -3.06 1.26
CA PHE A 111 -11.20 -3.35 2.19
C PHE A 111 -9.81 -3.11 1.59
N LEU A 112 -9.58 -3.50 0.33
CA LEU A 112 -8.31 -3.24 -0.36
C LEU A 112 -8.05 -1.74 -0.51
N GLU A 113 -9.09 -0.95 -0.76
CA GLU A 113 -9.02 0.52 -0.82
C GLU A 113 -8.62 1.12 0.53
N LEU A 114 -9.30 0.73 1.61
CA LEU A 114 -8.96 1.17 2.98
C LEU A 114 -7.54 0.76 3.39
N LEU A 115 -7.10 -0.42 2.96
CA LEU A 115 -5.74 -0.88 3.20
C LEU A 115 -4.71 -0.03 2.45
N GLY A 116 -5.06 0.47 1.26
CA GLY A 116 -4.27 1.44 0.51
C GLY A 116 -3.99 2.72 1.31
N GLU A 117 -4.99 3.26 2.00
CA GLU A 117 -4.84 4.43 2.87
C GLU A 117 -3.88 4.17 4.05
N ALA A 118 -4.01 3.00 4.69
CA ALA A 118 -3.11 2.61 5.77
C ALA A 118 -1.67 2.43 5.29
N ARG A 119 -1.48 1.84 4.10
CA ARG A 119 -0.19 1.69 3.45
C ARG A 119 0.44 3.06 3.16
N ASP A 120 -0.34 4.03 2.70
CA ASP A 120 0.17 5.37 2.39
C ASP A 120 0.61 6.12 3.68
N GLN A 121 -0.13 5.94 4.78
CA GLN A 121 0.28 6.45 6.10
C GLN A 121 1.57 5.79 6.62
N LEU A 122 1.73 4.49 6.38
CA LEU A 122 2.92 3.72 6.72
C LEU A 122 4.13 4.20 5.91
N ASN A 123 3.96 4.41 4.61
CA ASN A 123 5.00 4.94 3.73
C ASN A 123 5.44 6.37 4.12
N GLY A 124 4.63 7.12 4.86
CA GLY A 124 5.03 8.41 5.43
C GLY A 124 5.93 8.35 6.67
N VAL A 125 6.19 7.17 7.26
CA VAL A 125 7.00 7.05 8.48
C VAL A 125 8.46 7.44 8.24
N THR A 126 9.04 7.06 7.10
CA THR A 126 10.44 7.37 6.76
C THR A 126 10.67 8.87 6.65
N ALA A 127 9.71 9.61 6.07
CA ALA A 127 9.73 11.07 6.00
C ALA A 127 9.70 11.71 7.39
N ARG A 128 8.73 11.33 8.22
CA ARG A 128 8.61 11.85 9.60
C ARG A 128 9.84 11.57 10.45
N HIS A 129 10.47 10.41 10.25
CA HIS A 129 11.72 10.07 10.93
C HIS A 129 12.84 11.03 10.52
N LEU A 130 13.01 11.29 9.22
CA LEU A 130 14.04 12.21 8.73
C LEU A 130 13.82 13.65 9.22
N ASP A 131 12.59 14.16 9.16
CA ASP A 131 12.23 15.50 9.65
C ASP A 131 12.51 15.68 11.16
N HIS A 132 12.48 14.60 11.94
CA HIS A 132 12.75 14.66 13.37
C HIS A 132 14.25 14.70 13.71
N TYR A 133 15.08 14.04 12.90
CA TYR A 133 16.50 13.82 13.22
C TYR A 133 17.48 14.74 12.48
N PHE A 134 17.04 15.45 11.43
CA PHE A 134 17.89 16.30 10.58
C PHE A 134 17.31 17.71 10.40
#